data_AF-A0A661D6V4-F1
#
_entry.id   AF-A0A661D6V4-F1
#
_cell.length_a   1.000
_cell.length_b   1.000
_cell.length_c   1.000
_cell.angle_alpha   90.00
_cell.angle_beta   90.00
_cell.angle_gamma   90.00
#
_symmetry.space_group_name_H-M   'P 1'
#
loop_
_entity.id
_entity.type
_entity.pdbx_description
1 polymer ?
#
loop_
_entity_poly.entity_id
_entity_poly.type
_entity_poly.pdbx_seq_one_letter_code
_entity_poly.pdbx_strand_id
1 'polypeptide(L)'
;MKDLTIKLSLEERATKEALYQICKTAKFGLGGHFVVLLLVTFLLSGKVPVNIIASGFILHVVILSWRVYIVSRYKKNIHMITDMSSINHWLQLIKIGALMTGLAWGSVLFFLSDLPAEYHFFIFAVLVGLAAAGIVTLGVIFSIYGVFMLSTLGGNLIWMLLQDGLLYSIAALSTAILMFYYFLSARRFSQNFKQAFIEKETTKEYVIELKNEHAAFETLFEKSSDALLIIKDGKFVQCNE
;
A
#
# COMPACT_ATOMS: atom_id res chain seq x y z
N MET A 1 -34.70 -19.67 -0.77
CA MET A 1 -33.29 -19.75 -1.22
C MET A 1 -32.53 -18.71 -0.42
N LYS A 2 -31.86 -19.12 0.66
CA LYS A 2 -31.01 -18.22 1.46
C LYS A 2 -29.86 -17.79 0.56
N ASP A 3 -29.72 -16.49 0.39
CA ASP A 3 -28.63 -15.86 -0.33
C ASP A 3 -27.31 -16.29 0.33
N LEU A 4 -26.67 -17.31 -0.24
CA LEU A 4 -25.34 -17.79 0.13
C LEU A 4 -24.31 -16.80 -0.43
N THR A 5 -24.45 -15.53 -0.05
CA THR A 5 -23.34 -14.59 -0.13
C THR A 5 -22.31 -15.11 0.85
N ILE A 6 -21.34 -15.89 0.34
CA ILE A 6 -20.17 -16.33 1.10
C ILE A 6 -19.53 -15.06 1.65
N LYS A 7 -19.76 -14.83 2.94
CA LYS A 7 -19.29 -13.64 3.63
C LYS A 7 -17.79 -13.84 3.79
N LEU A 8 -16.99 -13.02 3.11
CA LEU A 8 -15.53 -13.01 3.24
C LEU A 8 -15.15 -13.13 4.73
N SER A 9 -14.20 -14.00 5.03
CA SER A 9 -13.60 -14.07 6.37
C SER A 9 -13.04 -12.71 6.77
N LEU A 10 -12.85 -12.50 8.07
CA LEU A 10 -12.34 -11.22 8.57
C LEU A 10 -10.95 -10.87 7.98
N GLU A 11 -10.11 -11.88 7.73
CA GLU A 11 -8.80 -11.70 7.09
C GLU A 11 -8.90 -11.31 5.61
N GLU A 12 -9.82 -11.93 4.87
CA GLU A 12 -10.06 -11.59 3.47
C GLU A 12 -10.66 -10.18 3.33
N ARG A 13 -11.57 -9.79 4.26
CA ARG A 13 -12.06 -8.41 4.38
C ARG A 13 -10.91 -7.43 4.63
N ALA A 14 -9.99 -7.76 5.54
CA ALA A 14 -8.80 -6.93 5.81
C ALA A 14 -7.91 -6.78 4.57
N THR A 15 -7.73 -7.86 3.80
CA THR A 15 -6.94 -7.84 2.56
C THR A 15 -7.62 -7.01 1.47
N LYS A 16 -8.94 -7.12 1.33
CA LYS A 16 -9.75 -6.28 0.43
C LYS A 16 -9.62 -4.80 0.80
N GLU A 17 -9.69 -4.47 2.08
CA GLU A 17 -9.53 -3.08 2.55
C GLU A 17 -8.10 -2.57 2.33
N ALA A 18 -7.07 -3.39 2.56
CA ALA A 18 -5.69 -3.01 2.28
C ALA A 18 -5.48 -2.70 0.80
N LEU A 19 -6.06 -3.52 -0.10
CA LEU A 19 -6.05 -3.29 -1.53
C LEU A 19 -6.77 -1.97 -1.90
N TYR A 20 -7.93 -1.72 -1.29
CA TYR A 20 -8.65 -0.46 -1.48
C TYR A 20 -7.82 0.75 -1.02
N GLN A 21 -7.13 0.63 0.12
CA GLN A 21 -6.26 1.68 0.64
C GLN A 21 -5.12 2.01 -0.33
N ILE A 22 -4.48 1.02 -0.97
CA ILE A 22 -3.49 1.24 -2.04
C ILE A 22 -4.12 2.05 -3.18
N CYS A 23 -5.30 1.65 -3.66
CA CYS A 23 -5.97 2.34 -4.75
C CYS A 23 -6.42 3.76 -4.38
N LYS A 24 -6.76 4.00 -3.11
CA LYS A 24 -7.12 5.32 -2.58
C LYS A 24 -5.92 6.26 -2.54
N THR A 25 -4.76 5.78 -2.09
CA THR A 25 -3.51 6.57 -2.01
C THR A 25 -2.77 6.65 -3.35
N ALA A 26 -3.15 5.83 -4.34
CA ALA A 26 -2.49 5.76 -5.66
C ALA A 26 -2.32 7.11 -6.36
N LYS A 27 -3.24 8.08 -6.18
CA LYS A 27 -3.09 9.42 -6.79
C LYS A 27 -1.81 10.14 -6.33
N PHE A 28 -1.43 9.96 -5.05
CA PHE A 28 -0.22 10.55 -4.50
C PHE A 28 1.02 9.79 -4.96
N GLY A 29 0.96 8.46 -4.98
CA GLY A 29 2.07 7.64 -5.48
C GLY A 29 2.36 7.89 -6.98
N LEU A 30 1.32 7.82 -7.82
CA LEU A 30 1.45 8.03 -9.28
C LEU A 30 1.83 9.48 -9.61
N GLY A 31 1.22 10.46 -8.94
CA GLY A 31 1.60 11.86 -9.09
C GLY A 31 3.04 12.13 -8.68
N GLY A 32 3.48 11.57 -7.55
CA GLY A 32 4.87 11.67 -7.08
C GLY A 32 5.86 11.08 -8.09
N HIS A 33 5.59 9.89 -8.63
CA HIS A 33 6.43 9.31 -9.68
C HIS A 33 6.51 10.19 -10.93
N PHE A 34 5.40 10.79 -11.36
CA PHE A 34 5.38 11.67 -12.53
C PHE A 34 6.18 12.95 -12.30
N VAL A 35 6.08 13.57 -11.11
CA VAL A 35 6.87 14.74 -10.74
C VAL A 35 8.36 14.40 -10.73
N VAL A 36 8.74 13.26 -10.14
CA VAL A 36 10.14 12.80 -10.11
C VAL A 36 10.64 12.50 -11.52
N LEU A 37 9.81 11.92 -12.39
CA LEU A 37 10.16 11.68 -13.79
C LEU A 37 10.49 13.00 -14.50
N LEU A 38 9.65 14.03 -14.37
CA LEU A 38 9.89 15.34 -14.96
C LEU A 38 11.19 15.97 -14.44
N LEU A 39 11.44 15.87 -13.13
CA LEU A 39 12.65 16.39 -12.50
C LEU A 39 13.90 15.70 -13.04
N VAL A 40 13.90 14.36 -13.12
CA VAL A 40 15.02 13.58 -13.65
C VAL A 40 15.24 13.87 -15.13
N THR A 41 14.18 13.94 -15.94
CA THR A 41 14.27 14.33 -17.35
C THR A 41 14.86 15.72 -17.53
N PHE A 42 14.43 16.69 -16.72
CA PHE A 42 14.99 18.05 -16.74
C PHE A 42 16.47 18.06 -16.37
N LEU A 43 16.86 17.35 -15.31
CA LEU A 43 18.24 17.28 -14.83
C LEU A 43 19.19 16.66 -15.86
N LEU A 44 18.74 15.62 -16.56
CA LEU A 44 19.56 14.90 -17.55
C LEU A 44 19.59 15.59 -18.92
N SER A 45 18.77 16.63 -19.12
CA SER A 45 18.68 17.38 -20.37
C SER A 45 20.03 17.99 -20.73
N GLY A 46 20.50 17.70 -21.95
CA GLY A 46 21.81 18.16 -22.44
C GLY A 46 23.02 17.44 -21.83
N LYS A 47 22.81 16.45 -20.94
CA LYS A 47 23.88 15.59 -20.38
C LYS A 47 23.84 14.17 -20.93
N VAL A 48 22.66 13.69 -21.29
CA VAL A 48 22.43 12.34 -21.81
C VAL A 48 21.84 12.44 -23.21
N PRO A 49 22.17 11.52 -24.14
CA PRO A 49 21.53 11.45 -25.45
C PRO A 49 20.00 11.47 -25.36
N VAL A 50 19.36 12.33 -26.19
CA VAL A 50 17.91 12.57 -26.17
C VAL A 50 17.10 11.29 -26.36
N ASN A 51 17.59 10.33 -27.16
CA ASN A 51 16.95 9.04 -27.38
C ASN A 51 16.87 8.17 -26.10
N ILE A 52 17.87 8.23 -25.22
CA ILE A 52 17.85 7.50 -23.94
C ILE A 52 16.83 8.15 -23.00
N ILE A 53 16.83 9.48 -22.90
CA ILE A 53 15.86 10.22 -22.08
C ILE A 53 14.43 9.97 -22.58
N ALA A 54 14.20 10.09 -23.89
CA ALA A 54 12.89 9.91 -24.50
C ALA A 54 12.36 8.48 -24.33
N SER A 55 13.20 7.46 -24.53
CA SER A 55 12.79 6.05 -24.33
C SER A 55 12.45 5.77 -22.88
N GLY A 56 13.27 6.23 -21.93
CA GLY A 56 12.98 6.13 -20.49
C GLY A 56 11.69 6.85 -20.10
N PHE A 57 11.47 8.06 -20.62
CA PHE A 57 10.26 8.85 -20.35
C PHE A 57 9.00 8.15 -20.89
N ILE A 58 9.01 7.72 -22.16
CA ILE A 58 7.90 7.01 -22.80
C ILE A 58 7.58 5.73 -22.02
N LEU A 59 8.59 4.94 -21.65
CA LEU A 59 8.40 3.71 -20.87
C LEU A 59 7.68 4.00 -19.55
N HIS A 60 8.11 5.02 -18.81
CA HIS A 60 7.46 5.39 -17.55
C HIS A 60 6.03 5.90 -17.77
N VAL A 61 5.77 6.71 -18.80
CA VAL A 61 4.42 7.20 -19.12
C VAL A 61 3.49 6.03 -19.44
N VAL A 62 3.94 5.04 -20.21
CA VAL A 62 3.16 3.83 -20.52
C VAL A 62 2.84 3.05 -19.23
N ILE A 63 3.84 2.80 -18.38
CA ILE A 63 3.65 2.09 -17.10
C ILE A 63 2.68 2.86 -16.19
N LEU A 64 2.85 4.17 -16.03
CA LEU A 64 1.99 4.99 -15.19
C LEU A 64 0.56 5.04 -15.73
N SER A 65 0.38 5.18 -17.05
CA SER A 65 -0.95 5.16 -17.69
C SER A 65 -1.66 3.83 -17.47
N TRP A 66 -0.93 2.72 -17.61
CA TRP A 66 -1.48 1.39 -17.33
C TRP A 66 -1.87 1.25 -15.85
N ARG A 67 -1.05 1.73 -14.91
CA ARG A 67 -1.40 1.72 -13.47
C ARG A 67 -2.62 2.59 -13.16
N VAL A 68 -2.74 3.77 -13.77
CA VAL A 68 -3.94 4.62 -13.66
C VAL A 68 -5.17 3.86 -14.15
N TYR A 69 -5.06 3.17 -15.29
CA TYR A 69 -6.13 2.34 -15.84
C TYR A 69 -6.55 1.22 -14.88
N ILE A 70 -5.60 0.43 -14.37
CA ILE A 70 -5.87 -0.66 -13.41
C ILE A 70 -6.56 -0.13 -12.14
N VAL A 71 -6.04 0.94 -11.54
CA VAL A 71 -6.63 1.54 -10.32
C VAL A 71 -8.03 2.08 -10.60
N SER A 72 -8.23 2.72 -11.75
CA SER A 72 -9.54 3.25 -12.15
C SER A 72 -10.55 2.13 -12.37
N ARG A 73 -10.14 1.03 -13.01
CA ARG A 73 -10.99 -0.13 -13.24
C ARG A 73 -11.33 -0.84 -11.94
N TYR A 74 -10.36 -1.00 -11.04
CA TYR A 74 -10.59 -1.55 -9.69
C TYR A 74 -11.64 -0.74 -8.93
N LYS A 75 -11.49 0.60 -8.86
CA LYS A 75 -12.43 1.49 -8.16
C LYS A 75 -13.86 1.37 -8.69
N LYS A 76 -14.02 1.22 -10.01
CA LYS A 76 -15.34 1.00 -10.64
C LYS A 76 -15.95 -0.37 -10.28
N ASN A 77 -15.13 -1.37 -9.98
CA ASN A 77 -15.57 -2.75 -9.79
C ASN A 77 -15.57 -3.24 -8.34
N ILE A 78 -15.15 -2.41 -7.37
CA ILE A 78 -14.93 -2.85 -5.97
C ILE A 78 -16.17 -3.48 -5.32
N HIS A 79 -17.36 -3.01 -5.66
CA HIS A 79 -18.63 -3.52 -5.14
C HIS A 79 -18.96 -4.92 -5.66
N MET A 80 -18.43 -5.31 -6.82
CA MET A 80 -18.64 -6.63 -7.44
C MET A 80 -17.64 -7.68 -6.92
N ILE A 81 -16.63 -7.28 -6.14
CA ILE A 81 -15.62 -8.19 -5.60
C ILE A 81 -16.16 -8.84 -4.33
N THR A 82 -16.64 -10.08 -4.43
CA THR A 82 -17.24 -10.82 -3.30
C THR A 82 -16.40 -11.98 -2.81
N ASP A 83 -15.39 -12.39 -3.57
CA ASP A 83 -14.61 -13.60 -3.31
C ASP A 83 -13.09 -13.33 -3.33
N MET A 84 -12.33 -14.26 -2.76
CA MET A 84 -10.87 -14.15 -2.64
C MET A 84 -10.14 -14.33 -3.97
N SER A 85 -10.69 -15.06 -4.95
CA SER A 85 -10.08 -15.20 -6.27
C SER A 85 -10.06 -13.87 -7.00
N SER A 86 -11.17 -13.13 -6.96
CA SER A 86 -11.28 -11.76 -7.48
C SER A 86 -10.29 -10.82 -6.79
N ILE A 87 -10.15 -10.88 -5.46
CA ILE A 87 -9.17 -10.09 -4.71
C ILE A 87 -7.74 -10.40 -5.18
N ASN A 88 -7.40 -11.69 -5.28
CA ASN A 88 -6.09 -12.15 -5.73
C ASN A 88 -5.75 -11.70 -7.14
N HIS A 89 -6.71 -11.72 -8.06
CA HIS A 89 -6.51 -11.22 -9.42
C HIS A 89 -6.07 -9.74 -9.43
N TRP A 90 -6.75 -8.87 -8.68
CA TRP A 90 -6.39 -7.46 -8.58
C TRP A 90 -5.07 -7.24 -7.86
N LEU A 91 -4.77 -8.02 -6.82
CA LEU A 91 -3.47 -8.00 -6.14
C LEU A 91 -2.33 -8.28 -7.12
N GLN A 92 -2.47 -9.29 -7.99
CA GLN A 92 -1.46 -9.61 -8.98
C GLN A 92 -1.27 -8.49 -10.00
N LEU A 93 -2.34 -7.90 -10.52
CA LEU A 93 -2.24 -6.78 -11.46
C LEU A 93 -1.50 -5.58 -10.86
N ILE A 94 -1.83 -5.21 -9.61
CA ILE A 94 -1.13 -4.11 -8.93
C ILE A 94 0.33 -4.48 -8.65
N LYS A 95 0.61 -5.73 -8.25
CA LYS A 95 1.96 -6.23 -8.01
C LYS A 95 2.82 -6.17 -9.28
N ILE A 96 2.27 -6.55 -10.43
CA ILE A 96 2.95 -6.43 -11.73
C ILE A 96 3.22 -4.96 -12.06
N GLY A 97 2.26 -4.06 -11.85
CA GLY A 97 2.47 -2.61 -12.01
C GLY A 97 3.57 -2.06 -11.12
N ALA A 98 3.63 -2.52 -9.88
CA ALA A 98 4.67 -2.16 -8.91
C ALA A 98 6.05 -2.69 -9.34
N LEU A 99 6.12 -3.95 -9.80
CA LEU A 99 7.33 -4.55 -10.37
C LEU A 99 7.82 -3.79 -11.60
N MET A 100 6.96 -3.51 -12.58
CA MET A 100 7.34 -2.78 -13.80
C MET A 100 7.85 -1.38 -13.48
N THR A 101 7.18 -0.67 -12.56
CA THR A 101 7.63 0.65 -12.09
C THR A 101 9.02 0.53 -11.45
N GLY A 102 9.22 -0.47 -10.59
CA GLY A 102 10.49 -0.66 -9.91
C GLY A 102 11.61 -1.08 -10.85
N LEU A 103 11.37 -1.93 -11.85
CA LEU A 103 12.36 -2.27 -12.87
C LEU A 103 12.75 -1.06 -13.75
N ALA A 104 11.77 -0.23 -14.12
CA ALA A 104 12.02 0.97 -14.91
C ALA A 104 12.93 1.96 -14.17
N TRP A 105 12.70 2.18 -12.88
CA TRP A 105 13.58 2.98 -12.03
C TRP A 105 14.89 2.26 -11.66
N GLY A 106 14.83 0.95 -11.46
CA GLY A 106 15.93 0.09 -11.04
C GLY A 106 17.03 -0.09 -12.08
N SER A 107 16.70 0.18 -13.34
CA SER A 107 17.61 0.08 -14.47
C SER A 107 18.24 1.41 -14.86
N VAL A 108 17.82 2.54 -14.28
CA VAL A 108 18.25 3.88 -14.73
C VAL A 108 19.77 4.05 -14.72
N LEU A 109 20.46 3.62 -13.67
CA LEU A 109 21.92 3.81 -13.58
C LEU A 109 22.70 3.03 -14.66
N PHE A 110 22.16 1.93 -15.19
CA PHE A 110 22.79 1.21 -16.31
C PHE A 110 22.86 2.03 -17.59
N PHE A 111 21.96 3.00 -17.77
CA PHE A 111 21.93 3.87 -18.95
C PHE A 111 22.65 5.22 -18.74
N LEU A 112 23.17 5.45 -17.54
CA LEU A 112 23.79 6.72 -17.15
C LEU A 112 25.29 6.58 -16.84
N SER A 113 25.92 5.44 -17.14
CA SER A 113 27.28 5.09 -16.71
C SER A 113 28.37 6.13 -17.02
N ASP A 114 28.20 6.89 -18.10
CA ASP A 114 29.19 7.84 -18.59
C ASP A 114 29.10 9.21 -17.89
N LEU A 115 28.16 9.38 -16.95
CA LEU A 115 28.00 10.61 -16.20
C LEU A 115 28.98 10.70 -15.02
N PRO A 116 29.32 11.94 -14.60
CA PRO A 116 30.04 12.17 -13.36
C PRO A 116 29.29 11.60 -12.14
N ALA A 117 30.05 11.21 -11.13
CA ALA A 117 29.54 10.53 -9.93
C ALA A 117 28.44 11.32 -9.21
N GLU A 118 28.47 12.65 -9.27
CA GLU A 118 27.48 13.53 -8.65
C GLU A 118 26.06 13.25 -9.17
N TYR A 119 25.93 12.92 -10.46
CA TYR A 119 24.62 12.58 -11.06
C TYR A 119 24.15 11.20 -10.59
N HIS A 120 25.04 10.22 -10.48
CA HIS A 120 24.69 8.89 -9.97
C HIS A 120 24.16 8.96 -8.54
N PHE A 121 24.83 9.72 -7.68
CA PHE A 121 24.41 9.87 -6.29
C PHE A 121 23.15 10.73 -6.14
N PHE A 122 22.93 11.72 -7.02
CA PHE A 122 21.66 12.44 -7.05
C PHE A 122 20.49 11.53 -7.43
N ILE A 123 20.63 10.76 -8.50
CA ILE A 123 19.61 9.79 -8.94
C ILE A 123 19.39 8.73 -7.85
N PHE A 124 20.45 8.24 -7.22
CA PHE A 124 20.35 7.34 -6.08
C PHE A 124 19.54 7.93 -4.93
N ALA A 125 19.79 9.19 -4.55
CA ALA A 125 19.03 9.86 -3.50
C ALA A 125 17.54 9.97 -3.84
N VAL A 126 17.22 10.28 -5.11
CA VAL A 126 15.84 10.26 -5.62
C VAL A 126 15.20 8.88 -5.49
N LEU A 127 15.92 7.82 -5.84
CA LEU A 127 15.44 6.43 -5.78
C LEU A 127 15.21 5.96 -4.34
N VAL A 128 16.10 6.33 -3.41
CA VAL A 128 15.90 6.07 -1.97
C VAL A 128 14.65 6.79 -1.47
N GLY A 129 14.44 8.05 -1.87
CA GLY A 129 13.24 8.81 -1.55
C GLY A 129 11.95 8.16 -2.10
N LEU A 130 11.98 7.71 -3.35
CA LEU A 130 10.87 6.97 -3.95
C LEU A 130 10.57 5.65 -3.22
N ALA A 131 11.61 4.90 -2.84
CA ALA A 131 11.45 3.67 -2.07
C ALA A 131 10.81 3.94 -0.70
N ALA A 132 11.28 4.96 0.02
CA ALA A 132 10.70 5.38 1.30
C ALA A 132 9.22 5.79 1.17
N ALA A 133 8.89 6.62 0.19
CA ALA A 133 7.50 7.02 -0.10
C ALA A 133 6.61 5.82 -0.51
N GLY A 134 7.22 4.79 -1.09
CA GLY A 134 6.59 3.51 -1.40
C GLY A 134 6.01 2.81 -0.17
N ILE A 135 6.60 2.97 1.02
CA ILE A 135 6.09 2.34 2.27
C ILE A 135 4.68 2.84 2.57
N VAL A 136 4.44 4.13 2.47
CA VAL A 136 3.14 4.73 2.81
C VAL A 136 2.09 4.45 1.73
N THR A 137 2.51 4.30 0.47
CA THR A 137 1.58 4.13 -0.66
C THR A 137 1.28 2.67 -1.01
N LEU A 138 2.25 1.76 -0.85
CA LEU A 138 2.14 0.34 -1.20
C LEU A 138 2.32 -0.59 0.00
N GLY A 139 2.94 -0.12 1.09
CA GLY A 139 3.37 -0.94 2.21
C GLY A 139 2.27 -1.56 3.06
N VAL A 140 1.00 -1.18 2.89
CA VAL A 140 -0.13 -1.86 3.54
C VAL A 140 -0.22 -3.33 3.14
N ILE A 141 0.28 -3.69 1.94
CA ILE A 141 0.45 -5.07 1.50
C ILE A 141 1.94 -5.30 1.24
N PHE A 142 2.59 -5.94 2.22
CA PHE A 142 4.05 -6.14 2.22
C PHE A 142 4.59 -6.76 0.91
N SER A 143 3.89 -7.74 0.34
CA SER A 143 4.35 -8.44 -0.86
C SER A 143 4.38 -7.57 -2.12
N ILE A 144 3.54 -6.53 -2.20
CA ILE A 144 3.54 -5.55 -3.31
C ILE A 144 4.69 -4.58 -3.13
N TYR A 145 4.84 -4.02 -1.93
CA TYR A 145 5.95 -3.13 -1.61
C TYR A 145 7.31 -3.82 -1.77
N GLY A 146 7.45 -5.05 -1.27
CA GLY A 146 8.70 -5.79 -1.32
C GLY A 146 9.19 -6.00 -2.76
N VAL A 147 8.30 -6.34 -3.69
CA VAL A 147 8.67 -6.48 -5.10
C VAL A 147 9.04 -5.14 -5.75
N PHE A 148 8.30 -4.07 -5.47
CA PHE A 148 8.66 -2.73 -5.92
C PHE A 148 10.02 -2.28 -5.40
N MET A 149 10.26 -2.43 -4.10
CA MET A 149 11.50 -2.01 -3.46
C MET A 149 12.69 -2.83 -3.96
N LEU A 150 12.57 -4.17 -4.06
CA LEU A 150 13.62 -5.03 -4.61
C LEU A 150 13.96 -4.68 -6.06
N SER A 151 12.94 -4.47 -6.90
CA SER A 151 13.20 -4.13 -8.30
C SER A 151 13.77 -2.72 -8.45
N THR A 152 13.34 -1.76 -7.63
CA THR A 152 13.85 -0.38 -7.64
C THR A 152 15.27 -0.29 -7.10
N LEU A 153 15.56 -0.79 -5.90
CA LEU A 153 16.87 -0.61 -5.27
C LEU A 153 17.83 -1.77 -5.57
N GLY A 154 17.33 -2.98 -5.83
CA GLY A 154 18.18 -4.14 -6.10
C GLY A 154 18.99 -4.00 -7.40
N GLY A 155 18.38 -3.49 -8.47
CA GLY A 155 19.11 -3.20 -9.72
C GLY A 155 20.23 -2.19 -9.51
N ASN A 156 19.95 -1.12 -8.76
CA ASN A 156 20.94 -0.09 -8.44
C ASN A 156 22.04 -0.60 -7.50
N LEU A 157 21.71 -1.44 -6.52
CA LEU A 157 22.69 -2.10 -5.66
C LEU A 157 23.66 -2.94 -6.48
N ILE A 158 23.15 -3.75 -7.41
CA ILE A 158 23.98 -4.55 -8.31
C ILE A 158 24.89 -3.63 -9.14
N TRP A 159 24.31 -2.57 -9.73
CA TRP A 159 25.09 -1.62 -10.52
C TRP A 159 26.21 -0.96 -9.73
N MET A 160 25.96 -0.51 -8.49
CA MET A 160 26.96 0.11 -7.62
C MET A 160 28.08 -0.85 -7.22
N LEU A 161 27.75 -2.13 -6.98
CA LEU A 161 28.75 -3.16 -6.66
C LEU A 161 29.69 -3.47 -7.84
N LEU A 162 29.29 -3.13 -9.06
CA LEU A 162 30.11 -3.28 -10.26
C LEU A 162 31.00 -2.07 -10.54
N GLN A 163 30.85 -0.97 -9.79
CA GLN A 163 31.67 0.23 -9.97
C GLN A 163 32.89 0.19 -9.05
N ASP A 164 34.01 0.67 -9.57
CA ASP A 164 35.19 0.93 -8.76
C ASP A 164 35.07 2.25 -8.00
N GLY A 165 35.53 2.27 -6.76
CA GLY A 165 35.67 3.48 -5.96
C GLY A 165 34.95 3.43 -4.62
N LEU A 166 35.58 4.06 -3.62
CA LEU A 166 35.10 4.03 -2.23
C LEU A 166 33.66 4.54 -2.08
N LEU A 167 33.28 5.57 -2.84
CA LEU A 167 31.94 6.15 -2.77
C LEU A 167 30.85 5.17 -3.20
N TYR A 168 31.08 4.39 -4.27
CA TYR A 168 30.11 3.40 -4.73
C TYR A 168 29.99 2.23 -3.74
N SER A 169 31.09 1.77 -3.16
CA SER A 169 31.08 0.74 -2.11
C SER A 169 30.29 1.18 -0.87
N ILE A 170 30.47 2.43 -0.42
CA ILE A 170 29.71 3.00 0.70
C ILE A 170 28.23 3.10 0.35
N ALA A 171 27.88 3.53 -0.86
CA ALA A 171 26.50 3.64 -1.29
C ALA A 171 25.82 2.28 -1.47
N ALA A 172 26.52 1.27 -1.98
CA ALA A 172 26.03 -0.10 -2.06
C ALA A 172 25.71 -0.66 -0.66
N LEU A 173 26.64 -0.51 0.30
CA LEU A 173 26.43 -0.93 1.68
C LEU A 173 25.24 -0.18 2.31
N SER A 174 25.18 1.14 2.12
CA SER A 174 24.08 1.97 2.60
C SER A 174 22.74 1.55 2.00
N THR A 175 22.72 1.22 0.70
CA THR A 175 21.53 0.71 0.00
C THR A 175 21.06 -0.60 0.61
N ALA A 176 21.97 -1.56 0.84
CA ALA A 176 21.61 -2.84 1.46
C ALA A 176 21.01 -2.65 2.87
N ILE A 177 21.60 -1.78 3.69
CA ILE A 177 21.09 -1.44 5.02
C ILE A 177 19.71 -0.78 4.94
N LEU A 178 19.53 0.19 4.03
CA LEU A 178 18.25 0.87 3.83
C LEU A 178 17.18 -0.10 3.32
N MET A 179 17.50 -1.00 2.39
CA MET A 179 16.58 -2.04 1.92
C MET A 179 16.13 -2.93 3.07
N PHE A 180 17.05 -3.37 3.92
CA PHE A 180 16.73 -4.15 5.13
C PHE A 180 15.80 -3.38 6.07
N TYR A 181 16.13 -2.13 6.39
CA TYR A 181 15.30 -1.27 7.24
C TYR A 181 13.90 -1.03 6.66
N TYR A 182 13.82 -0.78 5.36
CA TYR A 182 12.56 -0.59 4.65
C TYR A 182 11.70 -1.85 4.59
N PHE A 183 12.31 -3.03 4.46
CA PHE A 183 11.59 -4.29 4.57
C PHE A 183 10.96 -4.46 5.96
N LEU A 184 11.74 -4.23 7.02
CA LEU A 184 11.22 -4.31 8.39
C LEU A 184 10.09 -3.31 8.62
N SER A 185 10.31 -2.07 8.18
CA SER A 185 9.33 -0.99 8.31
C SER A 185 8.03 -1.30 7.58
N ALA A 186 8.10 -1.76 6.33
CA ALA A 186 6.92 -2.12 5.55
C ALA A 186 6.21 -3.37 6.10
N ARG A 187 6.94 -4.37 6.59
CA ARG A 187 6.34 -5.55 7.24
C ARG A 187 5.55 -5.13 8.47
N ARG A 188 6.16 -4.31 9.33
CA ARG A 188 5.51 -3.77 10.53
C ARG A 188 4.29 -2.93 10.17
N PHE A 189 4.40 -2.07 9.15
CA PHE A 189 3.30 -1.24 8.69
C PHE A 189 2.12 -2.09 8.16
N SER A 190 2.38 -3.12 7.37
CA SER A 190 1.37 -4.06 6.87
C SER A 190 0.67 -4.81 8.01
N GLN A 191 1.43 -5.30 9.00
CA GLN A 191 0.89 -6.00 10.17
C GLN A 191 0.02 -5.06 11.02
N ASN A 192 0.51 -3.86 11.33
CA ASN A 192 -0.23 -2.86 12.09
C ASN A 192 -1.53 -2.47 11.39
N PHE A 193 -1.51 -2.32 10.06
CA PHE A 193 -2.71 -2.03 9.29
C PHE A 193 -3.74 -3.16 9.39
N LYS A 194 -3.31 -4.42 9.19
CA LYS A 194 -4.20 -5.59 9.31
C LYS A 194 -4.80 -5.69 10.71
N GLN A 195 -3.98 -5.55 11.75
CA GLN A 195 -4.43 -5.62 13.14
C GLN A 195 -5.43 -4.50 13.47
N ALA A 196 -5.12 -3.26 13.12
CA ALA A 196 -6.02 -2.12 13.36
C ALA A 196 -7.37 -2.28 12.65
N PHE A 197 -7.38 -2.86 11.45
CA PHE A 197 -8.63 -3.16 10.75
C PHE A 197 -9.45 -4.24 11.47
N ILE A 198 -8.80 -5.35 11.84
CA ILE A 198 -9.44 -6.47 12.53
C ILE A 198 -10.04 -6.00 13.86
N GLU A 199 -9.27 -5.29 14.68
CA GLU A 199 -9.74 -4.76 15.96
C GLU A 199 -10.94 -3.84 15.76
N LYS A 200 -10.88 -2.92 14.79
CA LYS A 200 -11.98 -2.02 14.47
C LYS A 200 -13.26 -2.75 14.07
N GLU A 201 -13.18 -3.79 13.25
CA GLU A 201 -14.35 -4.55 12.82
C GLU A 201 -14.92 -5.41 13.96
N THR A 202 -14.07 -6.07 14.75
CA THR A 202 -14.51 -6.84 15.93
C THR A 202 -15.20 -5.94 16.96
N THR A 203 -14.65 -4.75 17.24
CA THR A 203 -15.29 -3.79 18.14
C THR A 203 -16.65 -3.33 17.61
N LYS A 204 -16.80 -3.12 16.29
CA LYS A 204 -18.10 -2.79 15.71
C LYS A 204 -19.11 -3.92 15.86
N GLU A 205 -18.72 -5.17 15.61
CA GLU A 205 -19.58 -6.35 15.76
C GLU A 205 -20.05 -6.47 17.22
N TYR A 206 -19.15 -6.31 18.19
CA TYR A 206 -19.47 -6.30 19.62
C TYR A 206 -20.43 -5.16 20.04
N VAL A 207 -20.22 -3.94 19.54
CA VAL A 207 -21.11 -2.80 19.83
C VAL A 207 -22.52 -3.03 19.26
N ILE A 208 -22.64 -3.68 18.10
CA ILE A 208 -23.94 -4.03 17.52
C ILE A 208 -24.63 -5.10 18.38
N GLU A 209 -23.89 -6.11 18.83
CA GLU A 209 -24.42 -7.16 19.70
C GLU A 209 -24.95 -6.58 21.02
N LEU A 210 -24.15 -5.75 21.72
CA LEU A 210 -24.58 -5.06 22.93
C LEU A 210 -25.83 -4.21 22.72
N LYS A 211 -25.95 -3.52 21.58
CA LYS A 211 -27.14 -2.73 21.26
C LYS A 211 -28.38 -3.62 21.07
N ASN A 212 -28.21 -4.78 20.44
CA ASN A 212 -29.30 -5.73 20.26
C ASN A 212 -29.71 -6.38 21.58
N GLU A 213 -28.76 -6.75 22.43
CA GLU A 213 -29.03 -7.26 23.78
C GLU A 213 -29.75 -6.23 24.64
N HIS A 214 -29.28 -4.97 24.63
CA HIS A 214 -29.93 -3.88 25.35
C HIS A 214 -31.36 -3.65 24.84
N ALA A 215 -31.56 -3.62 23.52
CA ALA A 215 -32.90 -3.45 22.95
C ALA A 215 -33.83 -4.63 23.28
N ALA A 216 -33.30 -5.86 23.30
CA ALA A 216 -34.05 -7.04 23.71
C ALA A 216 -34.41 -6.99 25.20
N PHE A 217 -33.47 -6.57 26.07
CA PHE A 217 -33.71 -6.35 27.49
C PHE A 217 -34.80 -5.31 27.72
N GLU A 218 -34.70 -4.12 27.12
CA GLU A 218 -35.72 -3.06 27.19
C GLU A 218 -37.08 -3.58 26.75
N THR A 219 -37.12 -4.33 25.63
CA THR A 219 -38.37 -4.92 25.14
C THR A 219 -38.98 -5.93 26.12
N LEU A 220 -38.16 -6.75 26.77
CA LEU A 220 -38.61 -7.73 27.76
C LEU A 220 -39.04 -7.06 29.06
N PHE A 221 -38.31 -6.03 29.50
CA PHE A 221 -38.60 -5.25 30.69
C PHE A 221 -39.95 -4.55 30.56
N GLU A 222 -40.15 -3.77 29.48
CA GLU A 222 -41.39 -3.02 29.25
C GLU A 222 -42.62 -3.90 28.96
N LYS A 223 -42.42 -5.12 28.44
CA LYS A 223 -43.54 -6.05 28.14
C LYS A 223 -43.81 -7.06 29.24
N SER A 224 -43.05 -7.06 30.33
CA SER A 224 -43.29 -7.96 31.45
C SER A 224 -44.61 -7.63 32.13
N SER A 225 -45.45 -8.63 32.38
CA SER A 225 -46.71 -8.47 33.13
C SER A 225 -46.51 -8.27 34.63
N ASP A 226 -45.32 -8.62 35.13
CA ASP A 226 -44.94 -8.42 36.52
C ASP A 226 -44.28 -7.04 36.69
N ALA A 227 -44.51 -6.40 37.84
CA ALA A 227 -43.82 -5.17 38.21
C ALA A 227 -42.34 -5.46 38.50
N LEU A 228 -41.48 -5.07 37.57
CA LEU A 228 -40.03 -5.14 37.63
C LEU A 228 -39.44 -3.79 38.04
N LEU A 229 -38.47 -3.83 38.95
CA LEU A 229 -37.83 -2.65 39.51
C LEU A 229 -36.31 -2.81 39.42
N ILE A 230 -35.64 -1.86 38.79
CA ILE A 230 -34.18 -1.80 38.69
C ILE A 230 -33.66 -0.90 39.81
N ILE A 231 -32.87 -1.48 40.72
CA ILE A 231 -32.13 -0.78 41.77
C ILE A 231 -30.63 -0.88 41.48
N LYS A 232 -29.93 0.25 41.55
CA LYS A 232 -28.47 0.32 41.42
C LYS A 232 -27.89 1.13 42.58
N ASP A 233 -26.89 0.58 43.25
CA ASP A 233 -26.23 1.21 44.40
C ASP A 233 -27.22 1.65 45.50
N GLY A 234 -28.26 0.83 45.74
CA GLY A 234 -29.32 1.11 46.71
C GLY A 234 -30.30 2.21 46.31
N LYS A 235 -30.21 2.76 45.10
CA LYS A 235 -31.11 3.79 44.57
C LYS A 235 -32.02 3.24 43.48
N PHE A 236 -33.27 3.68 43.48
CA PHE A 236 -34.22 3.42 42.40
C PHE A 236 -33.72 4.03 41.09
N VAL A 237 -33.75 3.24 40.01
CA VAL A 237 -33.34 3.66 38.67
C VAL A 237 -34.55 3.75 37.73
N GLN A 238 -35.29 2.65 37.60
CA GLN A 238 -36.40 2.51 36.65
C GLN A 238 -37.35 1.39 37.10
N CYS A 239 -38.63 1.50 36.74
CA CYS A 239 -39.62 0.42 36.79
C CYS A 239 -40.33 0.32 35.43
N ASN A 240 -40.80 -0.87 35.08
CA ASN A 240 -41.69 -1.04 33.92
C ASN A 240 -43.12 -0.60 34.28
N GLU A 241 -43.90 -0.24 33.26
CA GLU A 241 -45.32 0.13 33.40
C GLU A 241 -46.24 -1.06 33.67
#